data_AF-D8S366-F1
#
_entry.id   AF-D8S366-F1
#
_cell.length_a   1.000
_cell.length_b   1.000
_cell.length_c   1.000
_cell.angle_alpha   90.00
_cell.angle_beta   90.00
_cell.angle_gamma   90.00
#
_symmetry.space_group_name_H-M   'P 1'
#
loop_
_entity.id
_entity.type
_entity.pdbx_description
1 polymer ?
#
loop_
_entity_poly.entity_id
_entity_poly.type
_entity_poly.pdbx_seq_one_letter_code
_entity_poly.pdbx_strand_id
1 'polypeptide(L)' 'LSKSLIQRLPVYKSSKSKRVSSDCAVCLGDFQEGEDVKILPKCGHGFHVECIDTWLSIHSNVCPLCRAQVED' A
#
# COMPACT_ATOMS: atom_id res chain seq x y z
N LEU A 1 -7.08 -7.64 10.06
CA LEU A 1 -6.89 -8.48 8.84
C LEU A 1 -6.04 -9.68 9.20
N SER A 2 -6.32 -10.86 8.65
CA SER A 2 -5.39 -11.99 8.81
C SER A 2 -4.12 -11.75 7.99
N LYS A 3 -2.97 -12.30 8.42
CA LYS A 3 -1.70 -12.18 7.68
C LYS A 3 -1.83 -12.67 6.23
N SER A 4 -2.60 -13.75 6.02
CA SER A 4 -2.83 -14.32 4.69
C SER A 4 -3.61 -13.39 3.76
N LEU A 5 -4.49 -12.53 4.28
CA LEU A 5 -5.21 -11.54 3.47
C LEU A 5 -4.31 -10.38 3.08
N ILE A 6 -3.51 -9.87 4.03
CA ILE A 6 -2.52 -8.80 3.78
C ILE A 6 -1.56 -9.22 2.66
N GLN A 7 -1.07 -10.47 2.67
CA GLN A 7 -0.15 -11.00 1.65
C GLN A 7 -0.77 -11.10 0.25
N ARG A 8 -2.10 -11.19 0.13
CA ARG A 8 -2.82 -11.36 -1.13
C ARG A 8 -3.26 -10.04 -1.77
N LEU A 9 -3.00 -8.91 -1.11
CA LEU A 9 -3.31 -7.60 -1.66
C LEU A 9 -2.55 -7.37 -2.98
N PRO A 10 -3.17 -6.68 -3.96
CA PRO A 10 -2.56 -6.44 -5.26
C PRO A 10 -1.20 -5.74 -5.15
N VAL A 11 -0.19 -6.27 -5.86
CA VAL A 11 1.14 -5.68 -5.97
C VAL A 11 1.39 -5.28 -7.43
N TYR A 12 1.94 -4.08 -7.62
CA TYR A 12 2.27 -3.52 -8.91
C TYR A 12 3.71 -3.01 -8.90
N LYS A 13 4.35 -3.05 -10.06
CA LYS A 13 5.65 -2.41 -10.27
C LYS A 13 5.45 -0.91 -10.42
N SER A 14 6.06 -0.14 -9.52
CA SER A 14 6.12 1.31 -9.67
C SER A 14 6.75 1.66 -11.01
N SER A 15 6.06 2.49 -11.76
CA SER A 15 6.54 3.01 -13.03
C SER A 15 6.33 4.52 -12.99
N LYS A 16 7.23 5.30 -13.61
CA LYS A 16 7.14 6.77 -13.66
C LYS A 16 5.89 7.30 -14.42
N SER A 17 4.99 6.41 -14.81
CA SER A 17 3.70 6.70 -15.42
C SER A 17 2.72 7.20 -14.36
N LYS A 18 2.20 8.42 -14.55
CA LYS A 18 1.44 9.29 -13.62
C LYS A 18 0.13 8.74 -12.99
N ARG A 19 -0.05 7.44 -12.77
CA ARG A 19 -1.32 6.87 -12.28
C ARG A 19 -1.36 6.51 -10.80
N VAL A 20 -0.23 6.54 -10.08
CA VAL A 20 -0.13 6.25 -8.65
C VAL A 20 0.69 7.36 -7.98
N SER A 21 0.43 7.67 -6.70
CA SER A 21 1.29 8.56 -5.91
C SER A 21 2.76 8.16 -6.06
N SER A 22 3.65 9.15 -6.10
CA SER A 22 5.09 8.95 -6.29
C SER A 22 5.82 8.54 -5.01
N ASP A 23 5.16 8.63 -3.87
CA ASP A 23 5.73 8.47 -2.54
C ASP A 23 4.88 7.59 -1.62
N CYS A 24 5.54 6.93 -0.67
CA CYS A 24 4.89 6.13 0.36
C CYS A 24 4.57 7.00 1.58
N ALA A 25 3.28 7.22 1.85
CA ALA A 25 2.86 8.03 3.01
C ALA A 25 3.14 7.40 4.40
N VAL A 26 3.69 6.19 4.46
CA VAL A 26 4.09 5.53 5.72
C VAL A 26 5.54 5.88 6.07
N CYS A 27 6.46 5.77 5.12
CA CYS A 27 7.89 6.06 5.34
C CYS A 27 8.33 7.43 4.80
N LEU A 28 7.44 8.14 4.09
CA LEU A 28 7.68 9.41 3.38
C LEU A 28 8.79 9.32 2.32
N GLY A 29 9.10 8.11 1.85
CA GLY A 29 10.10 7.87 0.80
C GLY A 29 9.47 7.72 -0.58
N ASP A 30 10.21 8.15 -1.61
CA ASP A 30 9.82 8.02 -3.01
C ASP A 30 9.86 6.54 -3.46
N PHE A 31 8.90 6.16 -4.32
CA PHE A 31 8.96 4.88 -5.02
C PHE A 31 10.01 4.93 -6.14
N GLN A 32 10.90 3.95 -6.15
CA GLN A 32 11.85 3.77 -7.25
C GLN A 32 11.20 2.99 -8.39
N GLU A 33 11.68 3.23 -9.62
CA GLU A 33 11.21 2.51 -10.79
C GLU A 33 11.47 1.01 -10.66
N GLY A 34 10.44 0.19 -10.85
CA GLY A 34 10.51 -1.27 -10.69
C GLY A 34 10.35 -1.77 -9.25
N GLU A 35 10.18 -0.88 -8.26
CA GLU A 35 9.82 -1.31 -6.90
C GLU A 35 8.42 -1.90 -6.83
N ASP A 36 8.26 -2.89 -5.95
CA ASP A 36 6.94 -3.45 -5.66
C ASP A 36 6.17 -2.53 -4.72
N VAL A 37 5.01 -2.10 -5.20
CA VAL A 37 4.08 -1.24 -4.49
C VAL A 37 2.77 -2.00 -4.33
N LYS A 38 2.29 -2.07 -3.10
CA LYS A 38 1.02 -2.71 -2.78
C LYS A 38 -0.10 -1.67 -2.82
N ILE A 39 -1.16 -1.99 -3.55
CA ILE A 39 -2.31 -1.11 -3.77
C ILE A 39 -3.49 -1.60 -2.95
N LEU A 40 -4.08 -0.70 -2.16
CA LEU A 40 -5.28 -1.02 -1.39
C LEU A 40 -6.52 -1.01 -2.31
N PRO A 41 -7.31 -2.10 -2.38
CA PRO A 41 -8.31 -2.29 -3.42
C PRO A 41 -9.49 -1.31 -3.34
N LYS A 42 -9.87 -0.86 -2.14
CA LYS A 42 -11.02 0.04 -1.96
C LYS A 42 -10.72 1.51 -2.32
N CYS A 43 -9.47 1.96 -2.19
CA CYS A 43 -9.11 3.37 -2.39
C CYS A 43 -8.01 3.62 -3.43
N GLY A 44 -7.31 2.59 -3.89
CA GLY A 44 -6.27 2.70 -4.91
C GLY A 44 -4.95 3.30 -4.45
N HIS A 45 -4.79 3.64 -3.17
CA HIS A 45 -3.53 4.19 -2.65
C HIS A 45 -2.44 3.12 -2.58
N GLY A 46 -1.23 3.52 -3.00
CA GLY A 46 -0.04 2.69 -3.03
C GLY A 46 0.93 2.95 -1.88
N PHE A 47 1.59 1.88 -1.45
CA PHE A 47 2.58 1.89 -0.37
C PHE A 47 3.66 0.85 -0.67
N HIS A 48 4.86 1.01 -0.12
CA HIS A 48 5.86 -0.07 -0.15
C HIS A 48 5.28 -1.30 0.53
N VAL A 49 5.54 -2.48 -0.04
CA VAL A 49 5.01 -3.76 0.47
C VAL A 49 5.30 -3.93 1.96
N GLU A 50 6.55 -3.74 2.37
CA GLU A 50 6.95 -3.90 3.77
C GLU A 50 6.28 -2.86 4.69
N CYS A 51 6.15 -1.62 4.23
CA CYS A 51 5.55 -0.54 5.01
C CYS A 51 4.07 -0.81 5.31
N ILE A 52 3.28 -1.16 4.28
CA ILE A 52 1.84 -1.39 4.49
C ILE A 52 1.57 -2.71 5.20
N ASP A 53 2.36 -3.75 4.95
CA ASP A 53 2.19 -5.04 5.63
C ASP A 53 2.46 -4.90 7.13
N THR A 54 3.50 -4.14 7.49
CA THR A 54 3.83 -3.82 8.89
C THR A 54 2.71 -2.98 9.52
N TRP A 55 2.24 -1.94 8.82
CA TRP A 55 1.17 -1.08 9.31
C TRP A 55 -0.12 -1.86 9.60
N LEU A 56 -0.61 -2.65 8.64
CA LEU A 56 -1.85 -3.43 8.76
C LEU A 56 -1.74 -4.56 9.80
N SER A 57 -0.52 -5.03 10.08
CA SER A 57 -0.26 -6.05 11.10
C SER A 57 -0.28 -5.49 12.53
N ILE A 58 0.08 -4.22 12.72
CA ILE A 58 0.24 -3.61 14.06
C ILE A 58 -0.94 -2.73 14.43
N HIS A 59 -1.47 -1.94 13.49
CA HIS A 59 -2.36 -0.84 13.82
C HIS A 59 -3.83 -1.16 13.52
N SER A 60 -4.23 -1.09 12.26
CA SER A 60 -5.64 -1.14 11.88
C SER A 60 -5.80 -1.54 10.42
N ASN A 61 -6.97 -2.07 10.07
CA ASN A 61 -7.36 -2.51 8.72
C ASN A 61 -7.84 -1.34 7.83
N VAL A 62 -7.27 -0.15 8.02
CA VAL A 62 -7.61 1.07 7.25
C VAL A 62 -6.40 1.63 6.53
N CYS A 63 -6.66 2.32 5.43
CA CYS A 63 -5.65 3.04 4.67
C CYS A 63 -5.00 4.14 5.53
N PRO A 64 -3.66 4.19 5.64
CA PRO A 64 -2.94 5.24 6.38
C PRO A 64 -3.24 6.65 5.87
N LEU A 65 -3.55 6.79 4.57
CA LEU A 65 -3.70 8.08 3.91
C LEU A 65 -5.13 8.63 3.97
N CYS A 66 -6.14 7.79 3.73
CA CYS A 66 -7.54 8.23 3.60
C CYS A 66 -8.50 7.57 4.60
N ARG A 67 -8.01 6.63 5.43
CA ARG A 67 -8.79 5.88 6.43
C ARG A 67 -9.91 5.00 5.87
N ALA A 68 -9.99 4.82 4.55
CA ALA A 68 -10.87 3.83 3.94
C ALA A 68 -10.51 2.42 4.45
N GLN A 69 -11.52 1.59 4.71
CA GLN A 69 -11.29 0.18 5.06
C GLN A 69 -10.58 -0.54 3.91
N VAL A 70 -9.68 -1.46 4.24
CA VAL A 70 -8.98 -2.28 3.25
C VAL A 70 -9.91 -3.35 2.66
N GLU A 71 -10.82 -3.87 3.47
CA GLU A 71 -11.85 -4.84 3.11
C GLU A 71 -13.22 -4.39 3.66
N ASP A 72 -14.30 -5.07 3.28
CA ASP A 72 -15.64 -4.80 3.83
C ASP A 72 -15.80 -5.33 5.26
#